data_AF-A0A7S0KU25-F1
#
_entry.id   AF-A0A7S0KU25-F1
#
_cell.length_a   1.000
_cell.length_b   1.000
_cell.length_c   1.000
_cell.angle_alpha   90.00
_cell.angle_beta   90.00
_cell.angle_gamma   90.00
#
_symmetry.space_group_name_H-M   'P 1'
#
loop_
_entity.id
_entity.type
_entity.pdbx_description
1 polymer ?
#
loop_
_entity_poly.entity_id
_entity_poly.type
_entity_poly.pdbx_seq_one_letter_code
_entity_poly.pdbx_strand_id
1 'polypeptide(L)'
;AMPPLVTPGRAAFVSASGGRLVAVTGECSLIVWDLGVPGQETQVMRESVASLLSGPRAPPAPPMVGVRLAKCGSPIAQFADGHAYVFHPKLKSWARVADQSFPRSEFTTRLRLPAAAGGLGQGELHALQVAAARAAVGMGPSALLSGGAPAPRRETGRHLECLLAAADMLGSQAEYRAWLRAYSRHLAAEGAEGHAHAPLREMCMWLLGPLSGGADAGDEEAASGVSGHPGWVDTVAGGLKKRALLEE
;
A
#
# COMPACT_ATOMS: atom_id res chain seq x y z
N ALA A 1 18.74 -26.73 12.78
CA ALA A 1 18.21 -27.03 11.44
C ALA A 1 16.85 -27.69 11.63
N MET A 2 15.83 -27.25 10.89
CA MET A 2 14.47 -27.78 10.99
C MET A 2 14.32 -29.06 10.17
N PRO A 3 13.46 -30.01 10.58
CA PRO A 3 13.09 -31.13 9.73
C PRO A 3 12.32 -30.63 8.50
N PRO A 4 12.30 -31.40 7.39
CA PRO A 4 11.46 -31.08 6.24
C PRO A 4 9.98 -30.95 6.64
N LEU A 5 9.36 -29.83 6.24
CA LEU A 5 7.94 -29.58 6.51
C LEU A 5 7.08 -30.13 5.39
N VAL A 6 6.01 -30.86 5.75
CA VAL A 6 5.00 -31.30 4.79
C VAL A 6 3.98 -30.18 4.59
N THR A 7 3.85 -29.71 3.36
CA THR A 7 2.85 -28.69 2.98
C THR A 7 1.56 -29.35 2.47
N PRO A 8 0.40 -28.66 2.55
CA PRO A 8 -0.89 -29.21 2.10
C PRO A 8 -0.90 -29.64 0.63
N GLY A 9 -0.10 -28.98 -0.22
CA GLY A 9 0.13 -29.38 -1.60
C GLY A 9 1.52 -28.97 -2.08
N ARG A 10 1.83 -29.24 -3.35
CA ARG A 10 3.12 -28.86 -3.98
C ARG A 10 3.33 -27.35 -3.87
N ALA A 11 4.48 -26.93 -3.35
CA ALA A 11 4.84 -25.53 -3.32
C ALA A 11 5.02 -25.00 -4.76
N ALA A 12 4.28 -23.96 -5.11
CA ALA A 12 4.39 -23.24 -6.38
C ALA A 12 5.35 -22.04 -6.26
N PHE A 13 5.27 -21.32 -5.14
CA PHE A 13 6.16 -20.20 -4.83
C PHE A 13 6.60 -20.28 -3.37
N VAL A 14 7.86 -19.93 -3.11
CA VAL A 14 8.44 -19.85 -1.77
C VAL A 14 9.36 -18.63 -1.71
N SER A 15 9.28 -17.85 -0.63
CA SER A 15 10.17 -16.72 -0.38
C SER A 15 10.44 -16.59 1.11
N ALA A 16 11.65 -16.22 1.48
CA ALA A 16 12.05 -15.98 2.87
C ALA A 16 12.44 -14.51 3.07
N SER A 17 12.13 -13.96 4.24
CA SER A 17 12.58 -12.62 4.64
C SER A 17 12.57 -12.50 6.16
N GLY A 18 13.68 -12.06 6.76
CA GLY A 18 13.75 -11.71 8.19
C GLY A 18 13.34 -12.82 9.15
N GLY A 19 13.76 -14.06 8.91
CA GLY A 19 13.37 -15.22 9.73
C GLY A 19 11.96 -15.75 9.46
N ARG A 20 11.21 -15.15 8.53
CA ARG A 20 9.90 -15.64 8.10
C ARG A 20 9.96 -16.28 6.73
N LEU A 21 9.09 -17.26 6.53
CA LEU A 21 8.91 -17.97 5.26
C LEU A 21 7.47 -17.77 4.80
N VAL A 22 7.28 -17.46 3.52
CA VAL A 22 5.97 -17.51 2.85
C VAL A 22 6.00 -18.55 1.75
N ALA A 23 4.95 -19.35 1.65
CA ALA A 23 4.73 -20.26 0.53
C ALA A 23 3.31 -20.15 -0.01
N VAL A 24 3.18 -20.34 -1.32
CA VAL A 24 1.89 -20.58 -2.00
C VAL A 24 1.93 -21.99 -2.59
N THR A 25 0.90 -22.78 -2.32
CA THR A 25 0.78 -24.16 -2.81
C THR A 25 -0.10 -24.24 -4.06
N GLY A 26 -0.04 -25.37 -4.77
CA GLY A 26 -0.92 -25.68 -5.90
C GLY A 26 -2.41 -25.74 -5.54
N GLU A 27 -2.75 -25.87 -4.25
CA GLU A 27 -4.12 -25.79 -3.73
C GLU A 27 -4.57 -24.35 -3.47
N CYS A 28 -3.85 -23.37 -4.00
CA CYS A 28 -4.11 -21.95 -3.78
C CYS A 28 -4.09 -21.53 -2.30
N SER A 29 -3.33 -22.24 -1.46
CA SER A 29 -3.12 -21.86 -0.06
C SER A 29 -1.85 -21.04 0.11
N LEU A 30 -1.95 -19.88 0.72
CA LEU A 30 -0.83 -19.07 1.19
C LEU A 30 -0.58 -19.35 2.66
N ILE A 31 0.66 -19.67 3.02
CA ILE A 31 1.07 -19.97 4.38
C ILE A 31 2.28 -19.12 4.73
N VAL A 32 2.26 -18.50 5.91
CA VAL A 32 3.39 -17.75 6.47
C VAL A 32 3.81 -18.38 7.78
N TRP A 33 5.09 -18.68 7.91
CA TRP A 33 5.71 -19.17 9.13
C TRP A 33 6.69 -18.15 9.69
N ASP A 34 6.72 -18.05 11.01
CA ASP A 34 7.82 -17.42 11.74
C ASP A 34 8.77 -18.50 12.22
N LEU A 35 10.02 -18.43 11.75
CA LEU A 35 11.08 -19.40 11.95
C LEU A 35 12.34 -18.71 12.52
N GLY A 36 12.22 -17.47 12.99
CA GLY A 36 13.37 -16.64 13.38
C GLY A 36 14.03 -17.06 14.69
N VAL A 37 13.27 -17.71 15.58
CA VAL A 37 13.73 -18.14 16.90
C VAL A 37 13.65 -19.68 16.99
N PRO A 38 14.78 -20.38 17.14
CA PRO A 38 14.78 -21.83 17.29
C PRO A 38 13.92 -22.29 18.46
N GLY A 39 13.02 -23.25 18.23
CA GLY A 39 12.09 -23.80 19.22
C GLY A 39 10.82 -22.98 19.44
N GLN A 40 10.64 -21.87 18.71
CA GLN A 40 9.41 -21.07 18.70
C GLN A 40 8.81 -20.95 17.30
N GLU A 41 9.12 -21.91 16.43
CA GLU A 41 8.61 -21.94 15.07
C GLU A 41 7.08 -22.04 15.06
N THR A 42 6.41 -21.13 14.36
CA THR A 42 4.95 -21.06 14.36
C THR A 42 4.39 -20.67 13.00
N GLN A 43 3.19 -21.17 12.69
CA GLN A 43 2.42 -20.71 11.55
C GLN A 43 1.65 -19.45 11.95
N VAL A 44 2.04 -18.29 11.41
CA VAL A 44 1.40 -17.00 11.74
C VAL A 44 0.21 -16.69 10.85
N MET A 45 0.12 -17.32 9.67
CA MET A 45 -1.00 -17.10 8.75
C MET A 45 -1.21 -18.27 7.80
N ARG A 46 -2.48 -18.56 7.50
CA ARG A 46 -2.90 -19.47 6.44
C ARG A 46 -4.18 -18.95 5.81
N GLU A 47 -4.11 -18.61 4.52
CA GLU A 47 -5.21 -17.94 3.79
C GLU A 47 -5.26 -18.45 2.34
N SER A 48 -6.35 -18.15 1.62
CA SER A 48 -6.48 -18.53 0.22
C SER A 48 -6.03 -17.41 -0.73
N VAL A 49 -5.36 -17.77 -1.82
CA VAL A 49 -5.09 -16.88 -2.96
C VAL A 49 -6.07 -17.10 -4.13
N ALA A 50 -7.05 -18.00 -3.99
CA ALA A 50 -7.98 -18.32 -5.06
C ALA A 50 -8.75 -17.08 -5.57
N SER A 51 -9.10 -16.14 -4.69
CA SER A 51 -9.78 -14.90 -5.06
C SER A 51 -8.96 -13.99 -5.98
N LEU A 52 -7.62 -14.09 -5.95
CA LEU A 52 -6.74 -13.37 -6.86
C LEU A 52 -6.66 -14.03 -8.25
N LEU A 53 -6.92 -15.34 -8.32
CA LEU A 53 -6.81 -16.15 -9.54
C LEU A 53 -8.15 -16.23 -10.29
N SER A 54 -9.26 -16.24 -9.56
CA SER A 54 -10.63 -16.39 -10.10
C SER A 54 -11.32 -15.05 -10.41
N GLY A 55 -10.58 -13.93 -10.43
CA GLY A 55 -11.15 -12.60 -10.63
C GLY A 55 -11.69 -12.35 -12.05
N PRO A 56 -12.40 -11.23 -12.28
CA PRO A 56 -13.08 -10.89 -13.55
C PRO A 56 -12.12 -10.55 -14.70
N ARG A 57 -10.84 -10.94 -14.62
CA ARG A 57 -9.86 -10.69 -15.68
C ARG A 57 -10.25 -11.52 -16.90
N ALA A 58 -10.32 -10.86 -18.06
CA ALA A 58 -10.62 -11.54 -19.32
C ALA A 58 -9.62 -12.70 -19.52
N PRO A 59 -10.10 -13.91 -19.86
CA PRO A 59 -9.21 -15.02 -20.19
C PRO A 59 -8.31 -14.68 -21.39
N PRO A 60 -7.02 -15.08 -21.38
CA PRO A 60 -6.35 -15.80 -20.28
C PRO A 60 -6.00 -14.86 -19.12
N ALA A 61 -6.40 -15.24 -17.90
CA ALA A 61 -6.02 -14.49 -16.71
C ALA A 61 -4.49 -14.51 -16.56
N PRO A 62 -3.85 -13.36 -16.28
CA PRO A 62 -2.40 -13.30 -16.14
C PRO A 62 -1.96 -14.19 -14.97
N PRO A 63 -0.92 -15.02 -15.14
CA PRO A 63 -0.48 -15.91 -14.09
C PRO A 63 0.17 -15.12 -12.94
N MET A 64 0.08 -15.67 -11.74
CA MET A 64 0.91 -15.25 -10.62
C MET A 64 2.37 -15.57 -10.97
N VAL A 65 3.28 -14.60 -10.78
CA VAL A 65 4.72 -14.76 -11.06
C VAL A 65 5.55 -14.87 -9.79
N GLY A 66 4.98 -14.54 -8.63
CA GLY A 66 5.66 -14.73 -7.37
C GLY A 66 4.86 -14.26 -6.16
N VAL A 67 5.32 -14.73 -5.00
CA VAL A 67 4.89 -14.26 -3.68
C VAL A 67 6.13 -13.92 -2.85
N ARG A 68 6.05 -12.85 -2.07
CA ARG A 68 7.12 -12.46 -1.14
C ARG A 68 6.54 -11.73 0.07
N LEU A 69 7.32 -11.57 1.14
CA LEU A 69 6.91 -10.76 2.28
C LEU A 69 7.33 -9.30 2.06
N ALA A 70 6.41 -8.37 2.30
CA ALA A 70 6.69 -6.95 2.45
C ALA A 70 7.59 -6.69 3.66
N LYS A 71 8.18 -5.51 3.75
CA LYS A 71 8.95 -5.11 4.94
C LYS A 71 8.10 -5.09 6.22
N CYS A 72 6.81 -4.77 6.11
CA CYS A 72 5.86 -4.84 7.22
C CYS A 72 5.43 -6.27 7.60
N GLY A 73 5.90 -7.29 6.85
CA GLY A 73 5.57 -8.69 7.07
C GLY A 73 4.31 -9.19 6.37
N SER A 74 3.56 -8.31 5.69
CA SER A 74 2.40 -8.71 4.89
C SER A 74 2.83 -9.37 3.58
N PRO A 75 2.21 -10.48 3.15
CA PRO A 75 2.47 -11.08 1.85
C PRO A 75 2.08 -10.17 0.69
N ILE A 76 2.90 -10.21 -0.35
CA ILE A 76 2.71 -9.55 -1.63
C ILE A 76 2.64 -10.62 -2.71
N ALA A 77 1.52 -10.68 -3.42
CA ALA A 77 1.36 -11.48 -4.63
C ALA A 77 1.57 -10.60 -5.87
N GLN A 78 2.38 -11.06 -6.83
CA GLN A 78 2.69 -10.35 -8.07
C GLN A 78 2.23 -11.18 -9.28
N PHE A 79 1.74 -10.49 -10.30
CA PHE A 79 1.19 -11.08 -11.52
C PHE A 79 1.96 -10.64 -12.76
N ALA A 80 1.86 -11.42 -13.84
CA ALA A 80 2.58 -11.16 -15.09
C ALA A 80 2.13 -9.86 -15.80
N ASP A 81 0.92 -9.39 -15.54
CA ASP A 81 0.42 -8.07 -15.95
C ASP A 81 0.99 -6.91 -15.11
N GLY A 82 1.92 -7.22 -14.20
CA GLY A 82 2.55 -6.28 -13.29
C GLY A 82 1.65 -5.84 -12.14
N HIS A 83 0.43 -6.36 -12.03
CA HIS A 83 -0.42 -6.07 -10.87
C HIS A 83 0.15 -6.70 -9.60
N ALA A 84 0.09 -5.95 -8.51
CA ALA A 84 0.53 -6.42 -7.20
C ALA A 84 -0.57 -6.25 -6.15
N TYR A 85 -0.69 -7.26 -5.29
CA TYR A 85 -1.67 -7.31 -4.22
C TYR A 85 -0.97 -7.57 -2.89
N VAL A 86 -1.37 -6.86 -1.85
CA VAL A 86 -0.90 -7.04 -0.47
C VAL A 86 -2.04 -7.60 0.36
N PHE A 87 -1.76 -8.61 1.18
CA PHE A 87 -2.76 -9.13 2.10
C PHE A 87 -2.91 -8.21 3.31
N HIS A 88 -4.13 -7.76 3.58
CA HIS A 88 -4.46 -6.98 4.77
C HIS A 88 -4.85 -7.95 5.91
N PRO A 89 -4.04 -8.08 6.98
CA PRO A 89 -4.27 -9.11 8.00
C PRO A 89 -5.54 -8.89 8.84
N LYS A 90 -5.90 -7.63 9.15
CA LYS A 90 -7.12 -7.32 9.92
C LYS A 90 -8.40 -7.53 9.09
N LEU A 91 -8.42 -7.08 7.84
CA LEU A 91 -9.59 -7.23 6.95
C LEU A 91 -9.68 -8.61 6.29
N LYS A 92 -8.65 -9.44 6.44
CA LYS A 92 -8.57 -10.78 5.84
C LYS A 92 -8.85 -10.77 4.33
N SER A 93 -8.31 -9.75 3.66
CA SER A 93 -8.59 -9.48 2.25
C SER A 93 -7.36 -8.95 1.52
N TRP A 94 -7.36 -9.07 0.20
CA TRP A 94 -6.28 -8.59 -0.67
C TRP A 94 -6.56 -7.18 -1.16
N ALA A 95 -5.61 -6.27 -0.93
CA ALA A 95 -5.65 -4.91 -1.45
C ALA A 95 -4.72 -4.81 -2.66
N ARG A 96 -5.21 -4.23 -3.76
CA ARG A 96 -4.38 -3.94 -4.93
C ARG A 96 -3.53 -2.70 -4.66
N VAL A 97 -2.21 -2.82 -4.78
CA VAL A 97 -1.26 -1.74 -4.43
C VAL A 97 -0.47 -1.22 -5.63
N ALA A 98 -0.46 -1.97 -6.74
CA ALA A 98 0.11 -1.51 -8.01
C ALA A 98 -0.73 -2.04 -9.17
N ASP A 99 -1.09 -1.12 -10.07
CA ASP A 99 -1.83 -1.40 -11.29
C ASP A 99 -1.63 -0.32 -12.37
N GLN A 100 -2.42 -0.38 -13.44
CA GLN A 100 -2.36 0.52 -14.59
C GLN A 100 -3.58 1.45 -14.66
N SER A 101 -4.32 1.65 -13.56
CA SER A 101 -5.62 2.36 -13.54
C SER A 101 -5.51 3.87 -13.77
N PHE A 102 -4.32 4.45 -13.62
CA PHE A 102 -4.08 5.90 -13.71
C PHE A 102 -3.08 6.25 -14.82
N PRO A 103 -3.31 5.84 -16.08
CA PRO A 103 -2.33 5.98 -17.16
C PRO A 103 -2.02 7.44 -17.48
N ARG A 104 -2.93 8.39 -17.19
CA ARG A 104 -2.71 9.81 -17.50
C ARG A 104 -2.15 10.60 -16.34
N SER A 105 -2.10 10.05 -15.12
CA SER A 105 -1.55 10.76 -13.96
C SER A 105 -0.10 11.21 -14.19
N GLU A 106 0.23 12.43 -13.78
CA GLU A 106 1.60 12.95 -13.90
C GLU A 106 2.64 12.10 -13.15
N PHE A 107 2.22 11.40 -12.09
CA PHE A 107 3.10 10.55 -11.29
C PHE A 107 3.39 9.21 -11.95
N THR A 108 2.56 8.73 -12.87
CA THR A 108 2.82 7.51 -13.65
C THR A 108 4.11 7.63 -14.46
N THR A 109 4.40 8.82 -14.98
CA THR A 109 5.67 9.11 -15.68
C THR A 109 6.82 9.35 -14.70
N ARG A 110 6.59 10.12 -13.62
CA ARG A 110 7.61 10.41 -12.58
C ARG A 110 8.10 9.16 -11.83
N LEU A 111 7.25 8.16 -11.69
CA LEU A 111 7.62 6.85 -11.11
C LEU A 111 8.66 6.11 -11.95
N ARG A 112 8.85 6.44 -13.22
CA ARG A 112 9.88 5.83 -14.09
C ARG A 112 11.20 6.59 -14.08
N LEU A 113 11.25 7.79 -13.49
CA LEU A 113 12.45 8.62 -13.45
C LEU A 113 13.37 8.19 -12.30
N PRO A 114 14.70 8.18 -12.50
CA PRO A 114 15.65 8.03 -11.41
C PRO A 114 15.47 9.12 -10.35
N ALA A 115 15.83 8.84 -9.09
CA ALA A 115 15.74 9.81 -7.99
C ALA A 115 16.45 11.15 -8.32
N ALA A 116 17.63 11.08 -8.95
CA ALA A 116 18.40 12.24 -9.38
C ALA A 116 17.69 13.10 -10.46
N ALA A 117 16.72 12.53 -11.17
CA ALA A 117 15.91 13.22 -12.18
C ALA A 117 14.51 13.59 -11.65
N GLY A 118 14.33 13.64 -10.33
CA GLY A 118 13.07 14.00 -9.69
C GLY A 118 12.09 12.84 -9.49
N GLY A 119 12.58 11.59 -9.56
CA GLY A 119 11.82 10.40 -9.17
C GLY A 119 11.42 10.45 -7.69
N LEU A 120 10.15 10.14 -7.40
CA LEU A 120 9.58 10.14 -6.05
C LEU A 120 9.40 8.73 -5.51
N GLY A 121 9.41 8.63 -4.17
CA GLY A 121 9.05 7.42 -3.44
C GLY A 121 9.99 6.25 -3.69
N GLN A 122 11.31 6.41 -3.54
CA GLN A 122 12.22 5.28 -3.72
C GLN A 122 11.99 4.21 -2.64
N GLY A 123 11.43 3.06 -3.04
CA GLY A 123 11.11 1.99 -2.11
C GLY A 123 10.36 0.81 -2.74
N GLU A 124 9.68 0.06 -1.88
CA GLU A 124 9.01 -1.17 -2.25
C GLU A 124 7.77 -0.90 -3.12
N LEU A 125 6.99 0.12 -2.76
CA LEU A 125 5.83 0.52 -3.57
C LEU A 125 6.28 0.97 -4.96
N HIS A 126 7.32 1.79 -5.05
CA HIS A 126 7.85 2.25 -6.33
C HIS A 126 8.34 1.10 -7.22
N ALA A 127 9.02 0.08 -6.65
CA ALA A 127 9.40 -1.09 -7.42
C ALA A 127 8.18 -1.82 -8.02
N LEU A 128 7.09 -1.95 -7.25
CA LEU A 128 5.83 -2.55 -7.74
C LEU A 128 5.17 -1.67 -8.82
N GLN A 129 5.14 -0.36 -8.62
CA GLN A 129 4.60 0.59 -9.60
C GLN A 129 5.38 0.59 -10.91
N VAL A 130 6.72 0.53 -10.85
CA VAL A 130 7.59 0.41 -12.03
C VAL A 130 7.32 -0.90 -12.76
N ALA A 131 7.13 -2.01 -12.04
CA ALA A 131 6.79 -3.30 -12.65
C ALA A 131 5.43 -3.25 -13.38
N ALA A 132 4.39 -2.70 -12.74
CA ALA A 132 3.08 -2.47 -13.37
C ALA A 132 3.19 -1.60 -14.63
N ALA A 133 3.94 -0.51 -14.53
CA ALA A 133 4.13 0.43 -15.64
C ALA A 133 4.92 -0.19 -16.80
N ARG A 134 5.88 -1.11 -16.53
CA ARG A 134 6.62 -1.83 -17.58
C ARG A 134 5.74 -2.86 -18.28
N ALA A 135 4.90 -3.58 -17.54
CA ALA A 135 3.95 -4.53 -18.12
C ALA A 135 2.95 -3.84 -19.07
N ALA A 136 2.59 -2.59 -18.79
CA ALA A 136 1.74 -1.78 -19.67
C ALA A 136 2.37 -1.45 -21.04
N VAL A 137 3.70 -1.45 -21.17
CA VAL A 137 4.39 -1.11 -22.44
C VAL A 137 4.10 -2.14 -23.54
N GLY A 138 3.74 -3.37 -23.16
CA GLY A 138 3.28 -4.40 -24.10
C GLY A 138 1.86 -4.17 -24.66
N MET A 139 1.09 -3.20 -24.14
CA MET A 139 -0.35 -3.02 -24.43
C MET A 139 -0.67 -2.14 -25.65
N GLY A 140 0.25 -2.02 -26.61
CA GLY A 140 0.04 -1.30 -27.88
C GLY A 140 0.15 0.22 -27.77
N PRO A 141 0.39 0.92 -28.90
CA PRO A 141 0.77 2.33 -28.93
C PRO A 141 -0.31 3.29 -28.40
N SER A 142 -1.60 2.94 -28.47
CA SER A 142 -2.69 3.78 -27.98
C SER A 142 -2.65 4.05 -26.46
N ALA A 143 -2.08 3.13 -25.68
CA ALA A 143 -1.87 3.34 -24.24
C ALA A 143 -0.75 4.34 -23.94
N LEU A 144 0.24 4.46 -24.85
CA LEU A 144 1.37 5.37 -24.73
C LEU A 144 1.03 6.79 -25.22
N LEU A 145 0.13 6.91 -26.20
CA LEU A 145 -0.25 8.17 -26.84
C LEU A 145 -1.22 9.06 -26.02
N SER A 146 -1.77 8.54 -24.92
CA SER A 146 -2.60 9.34 -23.98
C SER A 146 -1.81 10.39 -23.17
N GLY A 147 -0.47 10.43 -23.29
CA GLY A 147 0.40 11.32 -22.54
C GLY A 147 0.54 12.76 -23.05
N GLY A 148 -0.12 13.14 -24.15
CA GLY A 148 0.05 14.47 -24.77
C GLY A 148 -0.80 15.60 -24.16
N ALA A 149 -1.92 15.27 -23.51
CA ALA A 149 -2.77 16.25 -22.82
C ALA A 149 -2.52 16.18 -21.31
N PRO A 150 -2.52 17.32 -20.58
CA PRO A 150 -2.38 17.29 -19.13
C PRO A 150 -3.39 16.30 -18.52
N ALA A 151 -2.92 15.52 -17.55
CA ALA A 151 -3.77 14.65 -16.75
C ALA A 151 -4.97 15.45 -16.25
N PRO A 152 -6.20 14.91 -16.27
CA PRO A 152 -7.27 15.54 -15.51
C PRO A 152 -6.80 15.58 -14.05
N ARG A 153 -6.77 16.77 -13.44
CA ARG A 153 -6.25 16.93 -12.06
C ARG A 153 -6.87 15.92 -11.08
N ARG A 154 -8.18 15.66 -11.24
CA ARG A 154 -8.93 14.60 -10.53
C ARG A 154 -8.33 13.20 -10.62
N GLU A 155 -7.80 12.79 -11.78
CA GLU A 155 -7.16 11.47 -11.93
C GLU A 155 -5.84 11.43 -11.16
N THR A 156 -5.06 12.52 -11.22
CA THR A 156 -3.83 12.66 -10.44
C THR A 156 -4.10 12.63 -8.93
N GLY A 157 -5.12 13.34 -8.45
CA GLY A 157 -5.51 13.33 -7.04
C GLY A 157 -5.86 11.91 -6.56
N ARG A 158 -6.71 11.19 -7.29
CA ARG A 158 -7.05 9.79 -6.97
C ARG A 158 -5.85 8.85 -7.00
N HIS A 159 -4.94 9.04 -7.95
CA HIS A 159 -3.71 8.24 -7.99
C HIS A 159 -2.85 8.47 -6.74
N LEU A 160 -2.71 9.72 -6.29
CA LEU A 160 -1.98 10.05 -5.07
C LEU A 160 -2.63 9.45 -3.82
N GLU A 161 -3.95 9.46 -3.72
CA GLU A 161 -4.70 8.76 -2.65
C GLU A 161 -4.39 7.26 -2.64
N CYS A 162 -4.39 6.62 -3.81
CA CYS A 162 -4.03 5.21 -3.93
C CYS A 162 -2.57 4.94 -3.54
N LEU A 163 -1.63 5.82 -3.92
CA LEU A 163 -0.21 5.69 -3.54
C LEU A 163 0.00 5.87 -2.04
N LEU A 164 -0.73 6.78 -1.40
CA LEU A 164 -0.74 6.96 0.06
C LEU A 164 -1.25 5.70 0.77
N ALA A 165 -2.41 5.19 0.36
CA ALA A 165 -3.01 3.99 0.93
C ALA A 165 -2.11 2.75 0.73
N ALA A 166 -1.49 2.62 -0.44
CA ALA A 166 -0.56 1.53 -0.73
C ALA A 166 0.73 1.63 0.11
N ALA A 167 1.28 2.83 0.29
CA ALA A 167 2.46 3.04 1.13
C ALA A 167 2.18 2.75 2.61
N ASP A 168 0.98 3.11 3.09
CA ASP A 168 0.52 2.77 4.44
C ASP A 168 0.40 1.25 4.62
N MET A 169 -0.24 0.56 3.66
CA MET A 169 -0.39 -0.91 3.67
C MET A 169 0.96 -1.65 3.70
N LEU A 170 1.95 -1.12 2.98
CA LEU A 170 3.31 -1.66 2.95
C LEU A 170 4.15 -1.24 4.17
N GLY A 171 3.62 -0.36 5.04
CA GLY A 171 4.36 0.20 6.17
C GLY A 171 5.60 1.00 5.75
N SER A 172 5.59 1.56 4.53
CA SER A 172 6.73 2.28 3.97
C SER A 172 6.68 3.75 4.36
N GLN A 173 7.30 4.08 5.50
CA GLN A 173 7.29 5.44 6.04
C GLN A 173 7.87 6.49 5.08
N ALA A 174 8.98 6.17 4.41
CA ALA A 174 9.62 7.09 3.47
C ALA A 174 8.75 7.36 2.23
N GLU A 175 8.11 6.33 1.69
CA GLU A 175 7.22 6.47 0.54
C GLU A 175 5.93 7.21 0.95
N TYR A 176 5.37 6.89 2.12
CA TYR A 176 4.19 7.58 2.64
C TYR A 176 4.43 9.09 2.78
N ARG A 177 5.55 9.49 3.39
CA ARG A 177 5.96 10.92 3.47
C ARG A 177 6.08 11.57 2.09
N ALA A 178 6.76 10.90 1.15
CA ALA A 178 6.95 11.44 -0.20
C ALA A 178 5.61 11.66 -0.92
N TRP A 179 4.69 10.70 -0.83
CA TRP A 179 3.38 10.79 -1.46
C TRP A 179 2.45 11.77 -0.74
N LEU A 180 2.54 11.89 0.59
CA LEU A 180 1.77 12.89 1.35
C LEU A 180 2.15 14.31 0.93
N ARG A 181 3.45 14.60 0.80
CA ARG A 181 3.93 15.90 0.32
C ARG A 181 3.52 16.18 -1.12
N ALA A 182 3.49 15.16 -1.97
CA ALA A 182 3.01 15.31 -3.34
C ALA A 182 1.51 15.61 -3.37
N TYR A 183 0.73 14.91 -2.53
CA TYR A 183 -0.71 15.11 -2.39
C TYR A 183 -1.07 16.47 -1.81
N SER A 184 -0.39 16.91 -0.75
CA SER A 184 -0.62 18.24 -0.15
C SER A 184 -0.33 19.37 -1.15
N ARG A 185 0.75 19.28 -1.92
CA ARG A 185 1.07 20.24 -2.99
C ARG A 185 0.03 20.22 -4.11
N HIS A 186 -0.45 19.03 -4.48
CA HIS A 186 -1.50 18.89 -5.48
C HIS A 186 -2.80 19.58 -5.03
N LEU A 187 -3.24 19.31 -3.79
CA LEU A 187 -4.43 19.95 -3.21
C LEU A 187 -4.26 21.47 -3.04
N ALA A 188 -3.09 21.94 -2.62
CA ALA A 188 -2.82 23.37 -2.47
C ALA A 188 -2.88 24.11 -3.82
N ALA A 189 -2.35 23.49 -4.88
CA ALA A 189 -2.43 24.05 -6.24
C ALA A 189 -3.87 24.09 -6.77
N GLU A 190 -4.71 23.11 -6.44
CA GLU A 190 -6.15 23.12 -6.77
C GLU A 190 -6.97 24.08 -5.89
N GLY A 191 -6.51 24.36 -4.66
CA GLY A 191 -7.20 25.21 -3.70
C GLY A 191 -7.27 26.67 -4.15
N ALA A 192 -6.25 27.15 -4.87
CA ALA A 192 -6.25 28.47 -5.51
C ALA A 192 -7.38 28.62 -6.55
N GLU A 193 -7.88 27.50 -7.09
CA GLU A 193 -8.97 27.45 -8.06
C GLU A 193 -10.35 27.20 -7.39
N GLY A 194 -10.43 27.20 -6.05
CA GLY A 194 -11.68 27.13 -5.27
C GLY A 194 -12.24 25.73 -4.99
N HIS A 195 -11.61 24.65 -5.50
CA HIS A 195 -12.19 23.30 -5.48
C HIS A 195 -11.59 22.36 -4.43
N ALA A 196 -10.41 22.67 -3.87
CA ALA A 196 -9.67 21.75 -2.98
C ALA A 196 -9.54 22.18 -1.51
N HIS A 197 -10.29 23.20 -1.07
CA HIS A 197 -10.28 23.63 0.34
C HIS A 197 -10.82 22.53 1.29
N ALA A 198 -11.88 21.82 0.89
CA ALA A 198 -12.47 20.77 1.72
C ALA A 198 -11.56 19.53 1.90
N PRO A 199 -10.99 18.92 0.83
CA PRO A 199 -10.06 17.80 0.97
C PRO A 199 -8.79 18.15 1.76
N LEU A 200 -8.22 19.34 1.54
CA LEU A 200 -7.03 19.77 2.28
C LEU A 200 -7.35 19.96 3.76
N ARG A 201 -8.48 20.58 4.09
CA ARG A 201 -8.95 20.72 5.46
C ARG A 201 -9.18 19.36 6.12
N GLU A 202 -9.83 18.43 5.43
CA GLU A 202 -10.06 17.07 5.92
C GLU A 202 -8.75 16.35 6.23
N MET A 203 -7.77 16.42 5.32
CA MET A 203 -6.44 15.85 5.53
C MET A 203 -5.76 16.46 6.75
N CYS A 204 -5.75 17.78 6.90
CA CYS A 204 -5.16 18.46 8.05
C CYS A 204 -5.87 18.08 9.37
N MET A 205 -7.21 18.00 9.38
CA MET A 205 -7.97 17.57 10.55
C MET A 205 -7.67 16.12 10.93
N TRP A 206 -7.56 15.24 9.95
CA TRP A 206 -7.20 13.85 10.17
C TRP A 206 -5.78 13.70 10.75
N LEU A 207 -4.83 14.52 10.30
CA LEU A 207 -3.45 14.55 10.82
C LEU A 207 -3.36 15.12 12.24
N LEU A 208 -4.11 16.18 12.52
CA LEU A 208 -4.12 16.86 13.81
C LEU A 208 -4.79 16.01 14.90
N GLY A 209 -5.88 15.34 14.53
CA GLY A 209 -6.74 14.64 15.46
C GLY A 209 -7.50 15.59 16.38
N PRO A 210 -8.20 15.05 17.40
CA PRO A 210 -8.90 15.87 18.37
C PRO A 210 -7.91 16.77 19.13
N LEU A 211 -8.26 18.04 19.26
CA LEU A 211 -7.54 19.00 20.07
C LEU A 211 -7.93 18.77 21.53
N SER A 212 -7.19 17.92 22.24
CA SER A 212 -7.33 17.79 23.69
C SER A 212 -6.93 19.11 24.35
N GLY A 213 -7.91 20.00 24.56
CA GLY A 213 -7.68 21.36 25.06
C GLY A 213 -8.92 22.26 25.09
N GLY A 214 -10.13 21.69 25.16
CA GLY A 214 -11.34 22.43 25.49
C GLY A 214 -12.04 21.70 26.63
N ALA A 215 -11.91 22.23 27.83
CA ALA A 215 -12.73 21.81 28.96
C ALA A 215 -14.20 22.09 28.60
N ASP A 216 -14.95 21.04 28.28
CA ASP A 216 -16.36 21.06 28.61
C ASP A 216 -16.41 20.67 30.09
N ALA A 217 -16.44 21.69 30.95
CA ALA A 217 -16.76 21.53 32.35
C ALA A 217 -18.25 21.16 32.41
N GLY A 218 -18.51 19.86 32.54
CA GLY A 218 -19.84 19.30 32.66
C GLY A 218 -19.74 17.86 33.17
N ASP A 219 -19.40 17.74 34.44
CA ASP A 219 -19.65 16.65 35.39
C ASP A 219 -19.39 15.18 34.98
N GLU A 220 -18.26 14.70 35.50
CA GLU A 220 -18.01 13.40 36.18
C GLU A 220 -18.78 12.14 35.78
N GLU A 221 -18.06 11.19 35.17
CA GLU A 221 -18.02 9.83 35.72
C GLU A 221 -16.64 9.17 35.48
N ALA A 222 -16.11 8.57 36.54
CA ALA A 222 -14.75 8.10 36.67
C ALA A 222 -14.47 6.78 35.94
N ALA A 223 -13.27 6.64 35.34
CA ALA A 223 -12.31 5.56 35.62
C ALA A 223 -11.27 5.36 34.51
N SER A 224 -10.00 5.31 34.93
CA SER A 224 -8.84 4.69 34.26
C SER A 224 -8.29 5.35 32.99
N GLY A 225 -6.99 5.66 33.03
CA GLY A 225 -6.28 6.39 32.00
C GLY A 225 -6.22 5.66 30.65
N VAL A 226 -6.87 6.27 29.66
CA VAL A 226 -6.41 6.38 28.27
C VAL A 226 -6.92 7.73 27.78
N SER A 227 -6.06 8.75 27.75
CA SER A 227 -6.37 10.02 27.07
C SER A 227 -6.25 9.83 25.56
N GLY A 228 -7.19 9.09 24.99
CA GLY A 228 -7.36 8.93 23.55
C GLY A 228 -8.83 8.99 23.23
N HIS A 229 -9.24 9.93 22.38
CA HIS A 229 -10.60 9.91 21.84
C HIS A 229 -10.83 8.56 21.17
N PRO A 230 -11.94 7.86 21.44
CA PRO A 230 -12.22 6.58 20.81
C PRO A 230 -12.25 6.78 19.29
N GLY A 231 -11.33 6.13 18.57
CA GLY A 231 -11.31 6.09 17.11
C GLY A 231 -10.19 6.85 16.39
N TRP A 232 -9.43 7.75 17.05
CA TRP A 232 -8.29 8.40 16.39
C TRP A 232 -6.97 7.68 16.68
N VAL A 233 -6.37 7.12 15.64
CA VAL A 233 -5.02 6.52 15.71
C VAL A 233 -3.98 7.61 15.39
N ASP A 234 -3.01 7.79 16.28
CA ASP A 234 -2.00 8.85 16.22
C ASP A 234 -0.85 8.56 15.24
N THR A 235 -0.81 7.34 14.70
CA THR A 235 0.24 6.82 13.84
C THR A 235 -0.28 6.34 12.48
N VAL A 236 0.60 6.32 11.49
CA VAL A 236 0.38 5.81 10.12
C VAL A 236 1.65 5.16 9.57
N ALA A 237 1.53 4.36 8.51
CA ALA A 237 2.60 3.70 7.77
C ALA A 237 3.59 2.94 8.67
N GLY A 238 3.06 2.24 9.68
CA GLY A 238 3.87 1.44 10.60
C GLY A 238 4.69 2.24 11.61
N GLY A 239 4.34 3.50 11.89
CA GLY A 239 4.89 4.23 13.07
C GLY A 239 5.09 5.73 12.93
N LEU A 240 4.78 6.34 11.78
CA LEU A 240 4.86 7.81 11.61
C LEU A 240 3.81 8.50 12.47
N LYS A 241 4.21 9.47 13.28
CA LYS A 241 3.29 10.30 14.06
C LYS A 241 2.59 11.29 13.12
N LYS A 242 1.25 11.26 13.11
CA LYS A 242 0.44 12.12 12.23
C LYS A 242 0.67 13.61 12.46
N ARG A 243 0.82 14.04 13.71
CA ARG A 243 1.08 15.45 14.05
C ARG A 243 2.45 15.92 13.54
N ALA A 244 3.47 15.07 13.57
CA ALA A 244 4.77 15.40 13.00
C ALA A 244 4.69 15.58 11.48
N LEU A 245 3.85 14.79 10.79
CA LEU A 245 3.64 14.94 9.35
C LEU A 245 2.90 16.23 8.98
N LEU A 246 2.16 16.84 9.90
CA LEU A 246 1.49 18.12 9.67
C LEU A 246 2.47 19.30 9.72
N GLU A 247 3.60 19.15 10.42
CA GLU A 247 4.67 20.16 10.52
C GLU A 247 5.60 20.14 9.29
N GLU A 248 5.59 19.06 8.51
CA GLU A 248 6.41 18.86 7.29
C GLU A 248 5.81 19.53 6.04
#